data_AF-A0A5C6TX77-F1
#
_entry.id   AF-A0A5C6TX77-F1
#
_cell.length_a   1.000
_cell.length_b   1.000
_cell.length_c   1.000
_cell.angle_alpha   90.00
_cell.angle_beta   90.00
_cell.angle_gamma   90.00
#
_symmetry.space_group_name_H-M   'P 1'
#
loop_
_entity.id
_entity.type
_entity.pdbx_description
1 polymer ?
#
loop_
_entity_poly.entity_id
_entity_poly.type
_entity_poly.pdbx_seq_one_letter_code
_entity_poly.pdbx_strand_id
1 'polypeptide(L)'
;MLARVDDEGAIVEDLALLWTALRARRDGLLYVTDGTQAMDRPEEYRAAWASYRQALRDLPDEGGDPRAIDWPVPPDVDELARMQAGFSSAAGGVA
;
A
#
# COMPACT_ATOMS: atom_id res chain seq x y z
N MET A 1 35.80 -22.32 18.37
CA MET A 1 35.57 -22.14 16.92
C MET A 1 34.20 -21.51 16.78
N LEU A 2 34.15 -20.17 16.79
CA LEU A 2 32.92 -19.39 16.84
C LEU A 2 32.17 -19.53 15.51
N ALA A 3 30.95 -20.04 15.54
CA ALA A 3 30.02 -19.89 14.43
C ALA A 3 29.75 -18.40 14.27
N ARG A 4 30.23 -17.81 13.17
CA ARG A 4 29.66 -16.57 12.68
C ARG A 4 28.22 -16.91 12.30
N VAL A 5 27.28 -16.54 13.17
CA VAL A 5 25.93 -16.27 12.71
C VAL A 5 26.11 -15.05 11.83
N ASP A 6 26.00 -15.23 10.52
CA ASP A 6 26.06 -14.14 9.56
C ASP A 6 24.81 -13.26 9.76
N ASP A 7 24.90 -12.36 10.74
CA ASP A 7 23.87 -11.41 11.15
C ASP A 7 23.45 -10.50 9.98
N GLU A 8 24.36 -10.30 9.01
CA GLU A 8 24.10 -9.55 7.77
C GLU A 8 23.04 -10.22 6.88
N GLY A 9 22.93 -11.56 6.87
CA GLY A 9 21.97 -12.30 6.04
C GLY A 9 20.53 -12.21 6.53
N ALA A 10 20.33 -12.12 7.84
CA ALA A 10 18.99 -12.00 8.44
C ALA A 10 18.39 -10.61 8.25
N ILE A 11 19.22 -9.57 8.29
CA ILE A 11 18.78 -8.17 8.09
C ILE A 11 18.35 -7.92 6.65
N VAL A 12 19.06 -8.48 5.65
CA VAL A 12 18.70 -8.28 4.23
C VAL A 12 17.43 -9.02 3.82
N GLU A 13 17.18 -10.21 4.35
CA GLU A 13 15.95 -10.97 4.07
C GLU A 13 14.72 -10.29 4.68
N ASP A 14 14.85 -9.75 5.90
CA ASP A 14 13.79 -8.95 6.54
C ASP A 14 13.50 -7.68 5.72
N LEU A 15 14.54 -6.96 5.25
CA LEU A 15 14.35 -5.79 4.38
C LEU A 15 13.64 -6.14 3.06
N ALA A 16 14.00 -7.24 2.41
CA ALA A 16 13.34 -7.68 1.18
C ALA A 16 11.86 -8.03 1.41
N LEU A 17 11.55 -8.67 2.54
CA LEU A 17 10.18 -8.97 2.94
C LEU A 17 9.37 -7.69 3.19
N LEU A 18 9.96 -6.70 3.86
CA LEU A 18 9.33 -5.40 4.12
C LEU A 18 9.04 -4.61 2.84
N TRP A 19 9.99 -4.57 1.89
CA TRP A 19 9.76 -3.97 0.57
C TRP A 19 8.64 -4.67 -0.18
N THR A 20 8.57 -5.99 -0.08
CA THR A 20 7.50 -6.78 -0.69
C THR A 20 6.15 -6.44 -0.05
N ALA A 21 6.07 -6.34 1.27
CA ALA A 21 4.86 -5.92 1.99
C ALA A 21 4.44 -4.48 1.64
N LEU A 22 5.41 -3.58 1.48
CA LEU A 22 5.17 -2.19 1.08
C LEU A 22 4.52 -2.11 -0.30
N ARG A 23 5.11 -2.78 -1.29
CA ARG A 23 4.56 -2.82 -2.66
C ARG A 23 3.18 -3.45 -2.68
N ALA A 24 2.98 -4.57 -1.96
CA ALA A 24 1.67 -5.20 -1.82
C ALA A 24 0.62 -4.24 -1.22
N ARG A 25 0.99 -3.45 -0.21
CA ARG A 25 0.11 -2.44 0.38
C ARG A 25 -0.21 -1.31 -0.60
N ARG A 26 0.78 -0.78 -1.32
CA ARG A 26 0.58 0.24 -2.36
C ARG A 26 -0.40 -0.26 -3.43
N ASP A 27 -0.15 -1.46 -3.95
CA ASP A 27 -0.94 -2.03 -5.02
C ASP A 27 -2.37 -2.32 -4.55
N GLY A 28 -2.54 -2.78 -3.30
CA GLY A 28 -3.85 -2.92 -2.67
C GLY A 28 -4.61 -1.59 -2.56
N LEU A 29 -3.94 -0.50 -2.17
CA LEU A 29 -4.53 0.84 -2.11
C LEU A 29 -4.92 1.38 -3.49
N LEU A 30 -4.07 1.18 -4.50
CA LEU A 30 -4.37 1.52 -5.89
C LEU A 30 -5.54 0.68 -6.42
N TYR A 31 -5.64 -0.58 -6.02
CA TYR A 31 -6.74 -1.42 -6.43
C TYR A 31 -8.08 -0.97 -5.81
N VAL A 32 -8.15 -0.80 -4.48
CA VAL A 32 -9.42 -0.44 -3.80
C VAL A 32 -9.94 0.95 -4.18
N THR A 33 -9.03 1.86 -4.55
CA THR A 33 -9.40 3.22 -4.98
C THR A 33 -9.61 3.35 -6.49
N ASP A 34 -9.55 2.26 -7.26
CA ASP A 34 -9.66 2.34 -8.72
C ASP A 34 -11.01 2.93 -9.18
N GLY A 35 -12.10 2.49 -8.54
CA GLY A 35 -13.45 3.00 -8.81
C GLY A 35 -13.67 4.48 -8.49
N THR A 36 -12.74 5.14 -7.80
CA THR A 36 -12.82 6.60 -7.56
C THR A 36 -12.64 7.40 -8.85
N GLN A 37 -12.08 6.79 -9.89
CA GLN A 37 -11.77 7.41 -11.18
C GLN A 37 -12.89 7.26 -12.23
N ALA A 38 -14.01 6.62 -11.86
CA ALA A 38 -15.13 6.41 -12.76
C ALA A 38 -15.72 7.75 -13.26
N MET A 39 -16.03 7.83 -14.57
CA MET A 39 -16.44 9.08 -15.24
C MET A 39 -17.78 9.66 -14.74
N ASP A 40 -18.57 8.86 -14.03
CA ASP A 40 -19.83 9.26 -13.39
C ASP A 40 -19.60 10.10 -12.13
N ARG A 41 -18.39 10.10 -11.56
CA ARG A 41 -18.03 10.89 -10.38
C ARG A 41 -17.74 12.35 -10.75
N PRO A 42 -18.09 13.32 -9.87
CA PRO A 42 -17.72 14.72 -10.03
C PRO A 42 -16.21 14.89 -10.29
N GLU A 43 -15.84 15.87 -11.11
CA GLU A 43 -14.43 16.12 -11.46
C GLU A 43 -13.56 16.40 -10.24
N GLU A 44 -14.03 17.22 -9.30
CA GLU A 44 -13.30 17.54 -8.07
C GLU A 44 -13.01 16.28 -7.23
N TYR A 45 -13.98 15.38 -7.13
CA TYR A 45 -13.81 14.09 -6.46
C TYR A 45 -12.74 13.25 -7.16
N ARG A 46 -12.83 13.12 -8.49
CA ARG A 46 -11.85 12.35 -9.28
C ARG A 46 -10.45 12.94 -9.13
N ALA A 47 -10.33 14.27 -9.19
CA ALA A 47 -9.07 15.00 -9.08
C ALA A 47 -8.40 14.80 -7.71
N ALA A 48 -9.15 14.93 -6.61
CA ALA A 48 -8.63 14.71 -5.26
C ALA A 48 -8.09 13.27 -5.09
N TRP A 49 -8.85 12.27 -5.53
CA TRP A 49 -8.42 10.88 -5.50
C TRP A 49 -7.29 10.57 -6.49
N ALA A 50 -7.22 11.27 -7.64
CA ALA A 50 -6.13 11.14 -8.60
C ALA A 50 -4.80 11.61 -7.99
N SER A 51 -4.78 12.74 -7.29
CA SER A 51 -3.60 13.23 -6.57
C SER A 51 -3.13 12.23 -5.51
N TYR A 52 -4.04 11.66 -4.72
CA TYR A 52 -3.71 10.62 -3.75
C TYR A 52 -3.12 9.37 -4.43
N ARG A 53 -3.77 8.88 -5.50
CA ARG A 53 -3.29 7.71 -6.27
C ARG A 53 -1.94 7.96 -6.93
N GLN A 54 -1.65 9.19 -7.35
CA GLN A 54 -0.35 9.55 -7.89
C GLN A 54 0.71 9.51 -6.79
N ALA A 55 0.45 10.11 -5.63
CA ALA A 55 1.36 10.07 -4.48
C ALA A 55 1.68 8.64 -4.03
N LEU A 56 0.72 7.70 -4.13
CA LEU A 56 0.99 6.27 -3.89
C LEU A 56 1.96 5.66 -4.90
N ARG A 57 1.86 6.02 -6.18
CA ARG A 57 2.78 5.55 -7.23
C ARG A 57 4.16 6.17 -7.10
N ASP A 58 4.24 7.37 -6.55
CA ASP A 58 5.48 8.10 -6.32
C ASP A 58 6.23 7.61 -5.06
N LEU A 59 5.66 6.67 -4.30
CA LEU A 59 6.37 6.03 -3.18
C LEU A 59 7.61 5.28 -3.67
N PRO A 60 8.73 5.32 -2.92
CA PRO A 60 9.93 4.53 -3.23
C PRO A 60 9.63 3.04 -3.44
N ASP A 61 10.33 2.44 -4.40
CA ASP A 61 10.22 1.00 -4.72
C ASP A 61 11.36 0.15 -4.12
N GLU A 62 12.47 0.80 -3.74
CA GLU A 62 13.65 0.22 -3.10
C GLU A 62 14.54 1.32 -2.48
N GLY A 63 15.47 0.92 -1.61
CA GLY A 63 16.46 1.81 -0.99
C GLY A 63 15.99 2.50 0.31
N GLY A 64 16.84 2.48 1.33
CA GLY A 64 16.50 2.99 2.67
C GLY A 64 15.70 1.99 3.51
N ASP A 65 15.01 2.50 4.54
CA ASP A 65 14.19 1.70 5.45
C ASP A 65 12.69 1.76 5.04
N PRO A 66 12.08 0.63 4.61
CA PRO A 66 10.66 0.56 4.28
C PRO A 66 9.73 0.98 5.41
N ARG A 67 10.18 0.87 6.67
CA ARG A 67 9.40 1.22 7.85
C ARG A 67 9.26 2.74 8.03
N ALA A 68 10.14 3.51 7.40
CA ALA A 68 10.16 4.96 7.46
C ALA A 68 9.42 5.63 6.29
N ILE A 69 8.70 4.87 5.46
CA ILE A 69 7.94 5.44 4.33
C ILE A 69 6.73 6.22 4.87
N ASP A 70 6.68 7.50 4.49
CA ASP A 70 5.52 8.36 4.72
C ASP A 70 4.42 8.06 3.71
N TRP A 71 3.28 7.54 4.18
CA TRP A 71 2.12 7.25 3.33
C TRP A 71 1.30 8.51 3.08
N PRO A 72 0.83 8.75 1.84
CA PRO A 72 -0.04 9.88 1.56
C PRO A 72 -1.35 9.77 2.33
N VAL A 73 -1.90 10.92 2.71
CA VAL A 73 -3.21 10.99 3.38
C VAL A 73 -4.30 10.98 2.30
N PRO A 74 -5.32 10.11 2.38
CA PRO A 74 -6.43 10.11 1.44
C PRO A 74 -7.29 11.37 1.60
N PRO A 75 -8.06 11.76 0.57
CA PRO A 75 -8.99 12.88 0.68
C PRO A 75 -10.12 12.61 1.68
N ASP A 76 -10.51 11.34 1.86
CA ASP A 76 -11.45 10.89 2.90
C ASP A 76 -10.98 9.55 3.48
N VAL A 77 -10.64 9.58 4.78
CA VAL A 77 -10.10 8.43 5.52
C VAL A 77 -11.19 7.39 5.82
N ASP A 78 -12.41 7.84 6.09
CA ASP A 78 -13.54 6.96 6.39
C ASP A 78 -14.03 6.26 5.11
N GLU A 79 -14.04 6.97 3.98
CA GLU A 79 -14.34 6.39 2.67
C GLU A 79 -13.31 5.32 2.30
N LEU A 80 -12.00 5.60 2.45
CA LEU A 80 -10.96 4.61 2.22
C LEU A 80 -11.16 3.35 3.10
N ALA A 81 -11.46 3.54 4.39
CA ALA A 81 -11.70 2.44 5.32
C ALA A 81 -12.89 1.57 4.89
N ARG A 82 -13.98 2.19 4.40
CA ARG A 82 -15.15 1.46 3.87
C ARG A 82 -14.80 0.67 2.60
N MET A 83 -14.03 1.26 1.68
CA MET A 83 -13.59 0.59 0.45
C MET A 83 -12.73 -0.65 0.77
N GLN A 84 -11.81 -0.53 1.74
CA GLN A 84 -10.97 -1.64 2.19
C GLN A 84 -11.76 -2.73 2.90
N ALA A 85 -12.71 -2.36 3.78
CA ALA A 85 -13.58 -3.31 4.47
C ALA A 85 -14.45 -4.11 3.49
N GLY A 86 -14.98 -3.45 2.45
CA GLY A 86 -15.74 -4.11 1.38
C GLY A 86 -14.93 -5.15 0.61
N PHE A 87 -13.63 -4.91 0.42
CA PHE A 87 -12.74 -5.84 -0.27
C PHE A 87 -12.28 -7.01 0.60
N SER A 88 -12.11 -6.79 1.91
CA SER A 88 -11.74 -7.84 2.87
C SER A 88 -12.84 -8.88 3.10
N SER A 89 -14.10 -8.58 2.77
CA SER A 89 -15.24 -9.49 3.00
C SER A 89 -15.29 -10.66 2.01
N ALA A 90 -14.52 -10.65 0.90
CA ALA A 90 -14.58 -11.70 -0.12
C ALA A 90 -13.75 -12.96 0.21
N ALA A 91 -12.91 -12.94 1.26
CA ALA A 91 -12.03 -14.06 1.64
C ALA A 91 -12.62 -15.00 2.71
N GLY A 92 -13.83 -14.73 3.22
CA GLY A 92 -14.43 -15.44 4.37
C GLY A 92 -15.52 -16.47 4.05
N GLY A 93 -15.64 -16.92 2.80
CA GLY A 93 -16.74 -17.77 2.33
C GLY A 93 -16.30 -19.16 1.87
N VAL A 94 -15.68 -19.95 2.73
CA VAL A 94 -15.64 -21.41 2.57
C VAL A 94 -16.09 -22.06 3.87
N ALA A 95 -17.32 -22.58 3.85
CA ALA A 95 -17.84 -23.54 4.82
C ALA A 95 -18.18 -24.82 4.06
#